data_AF-A0A7Y5T542-F1
#
_entry.id   AF-A0A7Y5T542-F1
#
_cell.length_a   1.000
_cell.length_b   1.000
_cell.length_c   1.000
_cell.angle_alpha   90.00
_cell.angle_beta   90.00
_cell.angle_gamma   90.00
#
_symmetry.space_group_name_H-M   'P 1'
#
loop_
_entity.id
_entity.type
_entity.pdbx_description
1 polymer ?
#
loop_
_entity_poly.entity_id
_entity_poly.type
_entity_poly.pdbx_seq_one_letter_code
_entity_poly.pdbx_strand_id
1 'polypeptide(L)'
;MRVTVAVALMGVATVAVLAALPTQNALLLSVASLVALGCGWAAARIVYSELAQSRRDAATDRAGQAQAYRVMFELRAREHAEFTTSITDKLARGAKEITSLEDTVLSAEKRAMEAEARVQREARRANDAQERVHELTERVDELELASAERADELAIWNAGADTPDVDGELVAVVDLLAWEERVAAAHQQHTPEQKQA
;
A
#
# COMPACT_ATOMS: atom_id res chain seq x y z
N MET A 1 41.47 -52.09 41.04
CA MET A 1 42.48 -53.01 41.62
C MET A 1 42.31 -53.27 43.12
N ARG A 2 41.70 -52.38 43.92
CA ARG A 2 41.57 -52.60 45.38
C ARG A 2 40.44 -53.57 45.77
N VAL A 3 39.31 -53.49 45.08
CA VAL A 3 38.20 -54.46 45.25
C VAL A 3 38.63 -55.87 44.84
N THR A 4 39.44 -56.02 43.79
CA THR A 4 39.98 -57.33 43.37
C THR A 4 40.91 -57.95 44.42
N VAL A 5 41.66 -57.13 45.18
CA VAL A 5 42.49 -57.61 46.31
C VAL A 5 41.62 -58.05 47.49
N ALA A 6 40.55 -57.31 47.80
CA ALA A 6 39.60 -57.70 48.85
C ALA A 6 38.92 -59.05 48.53
N VAL A 7 38.48 -59.23 47.27
CA VAL A 7 37.90 -60.50 46.79
C VAL A 7 38.92 -61.64 46.83
N ALA A 8 40.17 -61.39 46.42
CA ALA A 8 41.24 -62.39 46.50
C ALA A 8 41.54 -62.82 47.94
N LEU A 9 41.58 -61.88 48.90
CA LEU A 9 41.78 -62.16 50.32
C LEU A 9 40.65 -63.03 50.91
N MET A 10 39.39 -62.73 50.57
CA MET A 10 38.26 -63.58 50.96
C MET A 10 38.35 -64.98 50.33
N GLY A 11 38.76 -65.07 49.06
CA GLY A 11 38.99 -66.35 48.39
C GLY A 11 40.05 -67.21 49.08
N VAL A 12 41.22 -66.63 49.38
CA VAL A 12 42.31 -67.32 50.09
C VAL A 12 41.88 -67.78 51.48
N ALA A 13 41.18 -66.92 52.23
CA ALA A 13 40.65 -67.28 53.55
C ALA A 13 39.66 -68.45 53.47
N THR A 14 38.77 -68.46 52.47
CA THR A 14 37.78 -69.53 52.27
C THR A 14 38.46 -70.86 51.94
N VAL A 15 39.46 -70.84 51.05
CA VAL A 15 40.24 -72.03 50.69
C VAL A 15 41.02 -72.58 51.89
N ALA A 16 41.62 -71.70 52.70
CA ALA A 16 42.36 -72.10 53.90
C ALA A 16 41.46 -72.79 54.94
N VAL A 17 40.24 -72.27 55.16
CA VAL A 17 39.26 -72.89 56.06
C VAL A 17 38.81 -74.25 55.53
N LEU A 18 38.50 -74.36 54.23
CA LEU A 18 38.10 -75.63 53.61
C LEU A 18 39.21 -76.69 53.70
N ALA A 19 40.47 -76.30 53.53
CA ALA A 19 41.62 -77.20 53.65
C ALA A 19 41.85 -77.70 55.09
N ALA A 20 41.45 -76.93 56.10
CA ALA A 20 41.61 -77.30 57.51
C ALA A 20 40.57 -78.33 57.99
N LEU A 21 39.34 -78.32 57.43
CA LEU A 21 38.24 -79.21 57.82
C LEU A 21 38.59 -80.71 57.90
N PRO A 22 39.26 -81.34 56.91
CA PRO A 22 39.52 -82.78 56.95
C PRO A 22 40.57 -83.20 58.00
N THR A 23 41.38 -82.27 58.53
CA THR A 23 42.45 -82.62 59.49
C THR A 23 41.96 -82.87 60.91
N GLN A 24 40.72 -82.49 61.24
CA GLN A 24 40.10 -82.61 62.58
C GLN A 24 40.92 -82.04 63.76
N ASN A 25 41.96 -81.24 63.48
CA ASN A 25 42.84 -80.66 64.49
C ASN A 25 42.30 -79.30 64.96
N ALA A 26 41.89 -79.23 66.23
CA ALA A 26 41.27 -78.04 66.82
C ALA A 26 42.18 -76.79 66.78
N LEU A 27 43.50 -76.96 66.93
CA LEU A 27 44.44 -75.83 66.88
C LEU A 27 44.50 -75.23 65.48
N LEU A 28 44.60 -76.06 64.43
CA LEU A 28 44.63 -75.59 63.04
C LEU A 28 43.32 -74.87 62.66
N LEU A 29 42.18 -75.37 63.13
CA LEU A 29 40.88 -74.75 62.87
C LEU A 29 40.76 -73.36 63.53
N SER A 30 41.26 -73.22 64.77
CA SER A 30 41.25 -71.94 65.48
C SER A 30 42.12 -70.88 64.81
N VAL A 31 43.33 -71.25 64.38
CA VAL A 31 44.24 -70.35 63.65
C VAL A 31 43.63 -69.95 62.31
N ALA A 32 43.07 -70.90 61.54
CA ALA A 32 42.42 -70.62 60.27
C ALA A 32 41.24 -69.65 60.41
N SER A 33 40.45 -69.79 61.49
CA SER A 33 39.32 -68.91 61.79
C SER A 33 39.77 -67.48 62.14
N LEU A 34 40.84 -67.32 62.92
CA LEU A 34 41.41 -66.00 63.21
C LEU A 34 41.96 -65.31 61.96
N VAL A 35 42.64 -66.06 61.10
CA VAL A 35 43.12 -65.54 59.80
C VAL A 35 41.95 -65.13 58.93
N ALA A 36 40.90 -65.95 58.84
CA ALA A 36 39.71 -65.63 58.06
C ALA A 36 39.01 -64.35 58.56
N LEU A 37 38.88 -64.18 59.88
CA LEU A 37 38.32 -62.96 60.48
C LEU A 37 39.19 -61.73 60.17
N GLY A 38 40.52 -61.86 60.26
CA GLY A 38 41.46 -60.80 59.91
C GLY A 38 41.34 -60.39 58.44
N CYS A 39 41.31 -61.36 57.53
CA CYS A 39 41.12 -61.13 56.10
C CYS A 39 39.76 -60.49 55.80
N GLY A 40 38.68 -60.95 56.43
CA GLY A 40 37.34 -60.38 56.28
C GLY A 40 37.26 -58.93 56.76
N TRP A 41 37.86 -58.62 57.92
CA TRP A 41 37.93 -57.26 58.44
C TRP A 41 38.75 -56.32 57.54
N ALA A 42 39.89 -56.78 57.03
CA ALA A 42 40.71 -56.02 56.09
C ALA A 42 39.94 -55.73 54.78
N ALA A 43 39.26 -56.74 54.22
CA ALA A 43 38.42 -56.58 53.05
C ALA A 43 37.29 -55.56 53.28
N ALA A 44 36.59 -55.64 54.41
CA ALA A 44 35.53 -54.69 54.77
C ALA A 44 36.05 -53.25 54.88
N ARG A 45 37.22 -53.06 55.50
CA ARG A 45 37.85 -51.74 55.63
C ARG A 45 38.20 -51.15 54.25
N ILE A 46 38.76 -51.96 53.34
CA ILE A 46 39.09 -51.54 51.97
C ILE A 46 37.81 -51.09 51.26
N VAL A 47 36.78 -51.94 51.23
CA VAL A 47 35.50 -51.65 50.56
C VAL A 47 34.84 -50.39 51.15
N TYR A 48 34.85 -50.24 52.47
CA TYR A 48 34.31 -49.06 53.12
C TYR A 48 35.01 -47.76 52.68
N SER A 49 36.35 -47.78 52.63
CA SER A 49 37.13 -46.61 52.23
C SER A 49 36.89 -46.23 50.76
N GLU A 50 36.77 -47.22 49.87
CA GLU A 50 36.45 -47.00 48.45
C GLU A 50 35.03 -46.49 48.26
N LEU A 51 34.06 -47.01 49.00
CA LEU A 51 32.69 -46.54 48.93
C LEU A 51 32.58 -45.08 49.42
N ALA A 52 33.26 -44.75 50.51
CA ALA A 52 33.29 -43.38 51.03
C ALA A 52 33.92 -42.41 50.02
N GLN A 53 35.00 -42.83 49.36
CA GLN A 53 35.65 -42.03 48.32
C GLN A 53 34.78 -41.88 47.08
N SER A 54 34.21 -42.98 46.58
CA SER A 54 33.29 -43.00 45.43
C SER A 54 32.09 -42.08 45.66
N ARG A 55 31.54 -42.04 46.87
CA ARG A 55 30.44 -41.10 47.20
C ARG A 55 30.87 -39.64 47.13
N ARG A 56 32.09 -39.32 47.55
CA ARG A 56 32.63 -37.95 47.44
C ARG A 56 32.86 -37.59 45.98
N ASP A 57 33.50 -38.46 45.22
CA ASP A 57 33.78 -38.21 43.80
C ASP A 57 32.48 -38.04 43.00
N ALA A 58 31.47 -38.86 43.28
CA ALA A 58 30.14 -38.71 42.67
C ALA A 58 29.39 -37.43 43.10
N ALA A 59 29.67 -36.88 44.29
CA ALA A 59 29.12 -35.60 44.71
C ALA A 59 29.84 -34.45 43.97
N THR A 60 31.16 -34.51 43.87
CA THR A 60 31.98 -33.52 43.15
C THR A 60 31.65 -33.51 41.66
N ASP A 61 31.49 -34.68 41.03
CA ASP A 61 31.12 -34.79 39.63
C ASP A 61 29.73 -34.20 39.36
N ARG A 62 28.72 -34.52 40.20
CA ARG A 62 27.39 -33.90 40.09
C ARG A 62 27.43 -32.38 40.27
N ALA A 63 28.26 -31.88 41.19
CA ALA A 63 28.46 -30.44 41.34
C ALA A 63 29.11 -29.81 40.10
N GLY A 64 30.12 -30.47 39.53
CA GLY A 64 30.75 -30.06 38.27
C GLY A 64 29.79 -30.04 37.09
N GLN A 65 28.96 -31.08 36.95
CA GLN A 65 27.91 -31.15 35.94
C GLN A 65 26.89 -30.03 36.11
N ALA A 66 26.38 -29.81 37.33
CA ALA A 66 25.44 -28.72 37.60
C ALA A 66 26.04 -27.34 37.25
N GLN A 67 27.32 -27.12 37.55
CA GLN A 67 28.04 -25.91 37.18
C GLN A 67 28.16 -25.76 35.66
N ALA A 68 28.50 -26.83 34.94
CA ALA A 68 28.59 -26.82 33.48
C ALA A 68 27.23 -26.52 32.83
N TYR A 69 26.15 -27.14 33.32
CA TYR A 69 24.78 -26.84 32.87
C TYR A 69 24.42 -25.39 33.13
N ARG A 70 24.79 -24.83 34.29
CA ARG A 70 24.53 -23.42 34.61
C ARG A 70 25.21 -22.48 33.62
N VAL A 71 26.48 -22.71 33.31
CA VAL A 71 27.23 -21.91 32.33
C VAL A 71 26.60 -21.99 30.93
N MET A 72 26.22 -23.18 30.48
CA MET A 72 25.56 -23.36 29.18
C MET A 72 24.20 -22.67 29.12
N PHE A 73 23.44 -22.71 30.23
CA PHE A 73 22.15 -22.04 30.32
C PHE A 73 22.30 -20.52 30.34
N GLU A 74 23.26 -19.98 31.08
CA GLU A 74 23.58 -18.56 31.09
C GLU A 74 23.98 -18.05 29.69
N LEU A 75 24.81 -18.80 28.97
CA LEU A 75 25.20 -18.47 27.60
C LEU A 75 23.97 -18.43 26.68
N ARG A 76 23.16 -19.50 26.69
CA ARG A 76 21.95 -19.60 25.88
C ARG A 76 20.93 -18.51 26.22
N ALA A 77 20.79 -18.15 27.49
CA ALA A 77 19.91 -17.08 27.92
C ALA A 77 20.34 -15.71 27.37
N ARG A 78 21.65 -15.43 27.34
CA ARG A 78 22.19 -14.21 26.72
C ARG A 78 21.95 -14.20 25.21
N GLU A 79 22.27 -15.30 24.53
CA GLU A 79 22.03 -15.43 23.08
C GLU A 79 20.54 -15.23 22.72
N HIS A 80 19.63 -15.82 23.50
CA HIS A 80 18.20 -15.61 23.29
C HIS A 80 17.76 -14.17 23.56
N ALA A 81 18.28 -13.53 24.60
CA ALA A 81 17.96 -12.12 24.89
C ALA A 81 18.44 -11.19 23.76
N GLU A 82 19.65 -11.41 23.25
CA GLU A 82 20.20 -10.66 22.11
C GLU A 82 19.38 -10.89 20.84
N PHE A 83 19.02 -12.15 20.55
CA PHE A 83 18.19 -12.50 19.40
C PHE A 83 16.81 -11.85 19.48
N THR A 84 16.12 -11.98 20.61
CA THR A 84 14.79 -11.38 20.81
C THR A 84 14.86 -9.87 20.65
N THR A 85 15.86 -9.21 21.24
CA THR A 85 16.04 -7.75 21.11
C THR A 85 16.25 -7.36 19.64
N SER A 86 17.12 -8.06 18.92
CA SER A 86 17.40 -7.82 17.50
C SER A 86 16.14 -7.99 16.62
N ILE A 87 15.36 -9.04 16.88
CA ILE A 87 14.12 -9.30 16.13
C ILE A 87 13.03 -8.26 16.46
N THR A 88 12.85 -7.90 17.73
CA THR A 88 11.89 -6.87 18.14
C THR A 88 12.23 -5.53 17.49
N ASP A 89 13.51 -5.16 17.45
CA ASP A 89 13.97 -3.94 16.81
C ASP A 89 13.77 -3.95 15.27
N LYS A 90 14.05 -5.08 14.62
CA LYS A 90 13.71 -5.28 13.19
C LYS A 90 12.22 -5.17 12.92
N LEU A 91 11.38 -5.78 13.76
CA LEU A 91 9.93 -5.73 13.62
C LEU A 91 9.40 -4.30 13.82
N ALA A 92 9.93 -3.57 14.81
CA ALA A 92 9.57 -2.18 15.04
C ALA A 92 9.96 -1.27 13.87
N ARG A 93 11.12 -1.51 13.24
CA ARG A 93 11.51 -0.82 12.00
C ARG A 93 10.57 -1.14 10.85
N GLY A 94 10.28 -2.42 10.62
CA GLY A 94 9.38 -2.86 9.56
C GLY A 94 7.97 -2.28 9.72
N ALA A 95 7.43 -2.24 10.95
CA ALA A 95 6.13 -1.65 11.24
C ALA A 95 6.10 -0.14 10.91
N LYS A 96 7.15 0.61 11.26
CA LYS A 96 7.26 2.04 10.93
C LYS A 96 7.32 2.28 9.42
N GLU A 97 8.07 1.45 8.71
CA GLU A 97 8.19 1.53 7.25
C GLU A 97 6.84 1.25 6.58
N ILE A 98 6.12 0.22 7.03
CA ILE A 98 4.77 -0.09 6.53
C ILE A 98 3.84 1.10 6.72
N THR A 99 3.75 1.67 7.93
CA THR A 99 2.90 2.84 8.19
C THR A 99 3.29 4.03 7.31
N SER A 100 4.59 4.28 7.12
CA SER A 100 5.06 5.35 6.22
C SER A 100 4.67 5.10 4.76
N LEU A 101 4.71 3.85 4.30
CA LEU A 101 4.28 3.47 2.95
C LEU A 101 2.77 3.63 2.80
N GLU A 102 1.98 3.21 3.79
CA GLU A 102 0.52 3.37 3.82
C GLU A 102 0.13 4.85 3.71
N ASP A 103 0.75 5.73 4.52
CA ASP A 103 0.52 7.18 4.45
C ASP A 103 0.88 7.75 3.07
N THR A 104 1.99 7.28 2.48
CA THR A 104 2.43 7.72 1.16
C THR A 104 1.43 7.30 0.08
N VAL A 105 0.95 6.06 0.12
CA VAL A 105 -0.05 5.52 -0.81
C VAL A 105 -1.36 6.31 -0.68
N LEU A 106 -1.86 6.51 0.53
CA LEU A 106 -3.08 7.30 0.76
C LEU A 106 -2.93 8.74 0.26
N SER A 107 -1.76 9.35 0.44
CA SER A 107 -1.48 10.70 -0.08
C SER A 107 -1.42 10.73 -1.62
N ALA A 108 -0.91 9.68 -2.24
CA ALA A 108 -0.83 9.56 -3.69
C ALA A 108 -2.22 9.33 -4.30
N GLU A 109 -3.04 8.48 -3.69
CA GLU A 109 -4.43 8.24 -4.07
C GLU A 109 -5.25 9.51 -3.97
N LYS A 110 -5.13 10.26 -2.86
CA LYS A 110 -5.80 11.56 -2.71
C LYS A 110 -5.41 12.54 -3.82
N ARG A 111 -4.12 12.64 -4.14
CA ARG A 111 -3.64 13.52 -5.23
C ARG A 111 -4.15 13.06 -6.59
N ALA A 112 -4.23 11.75 -6.83
CA ALA A 112 -4.79 11.21 -8.06
C ALA A 112 -6.28 11.57 -8.21
N MET A 113 -7.09 11.37 -7.16
CA MET A 113 -8.50 11.77 -7.15
C MET A 113 -8.68 13.28 -7.38
N GLU A 114 -7.84 14.11 -6.76
CA GLU A 114 -7.88 15.56 -6.96
C GLU A 114 -7.52 15.96 -8.40
N ALA A 115 -6.53 15.29 -9.00
CA ALA A 115 -6.13 15.49 -10.39
C ALA A 115 -7.23 15.06 -11.37
N GLU A 116 -7.83 13.88 -11.16
CA GLU A 116 -8.97 13.41 -11.95
C GLU A 116 -10.15 14.38 -11.87
N ALA A 117 -10.48 14.88 -10.67
CA ALA A 117 -11.54 15.86 -10.50
C ALA A 117 -11.23 17.19 -11.20
N ARG A 118 -9.96 17.61 -11.29
CA ARG A 118 -9.55 18.79 -12.08
C ARG A 118 -9.75 18.56 -13.58
N VAL A 119 -9.26 17.42 -14.08
CA VAL A 119 -9.42 17.04 -15.49
C VAL A 119 -10.89 16.97 -15.88
N GLN A 120 -11.75 16.38 -15.05
CA GLN A 120 -13.20 16.33 -15.32
C GLN A 120 -13.83 17.73 -15.37
N ARG A 121 -13.42 18.65 -14.50
CA ARG A 121 -13.92 20.04 -14.54
C ARG A 121 -13.45 20.77 -15.79
N GLU A 122 -12.19 20.58 -16.19
CA GLU A 122 -11.64 21.18 -17.41
C GLU A 122 -12.30 20.60 -18.66
N ALA A 123 -12.53 19.29 -18.71
CA ALA A 123 -13.25 18.64 -19.80
C ALA A 123 -14.69 19.18 -19.94
N ARG A 124 -15.42 19.37 -18.83
CA ARG A 124 -16.75 20.01 -18.84
C ARG A 124 -16.67 21.43 -19.39
N ARG A 125 -15.74 22.25 -18.91
CA ARG A 125 -15.55 23.63 -19.41
C ARG A 125 -15.19 23.67 -20.89
N ALA A 126 -14.38 22.73 -21.37
CA ALA A 126 -14.03 22.61 -22.77
C ALA A 126 -15.25 22.25 -23.62
N ASN A 127 -16.07 21.29 -23.18
CA ASN A 127 -17.32 20.94 -23.83
C ASN A 127 -18.29 22.14 -23.88
N ASP A 128 -18.51 22.84 -22.75
CA ASP A 128 -19.39 24.02 -22.70
C ASP A 128 -18.86 25.17 -23.58
N ALA A 129 -17.55 25.28 -23.79
CA ALA A 129 -16.95 26.24 -24.70
C ALA A 129 -17.12 25.82 -26.16
N GLN A 130 -16.96 24.54 -26.47
CA GLN A 130 -17.19 23.98 -27.81
C GLN A 130 -18.65 24.13 -28.24
N GLU A 131 -19.61 23.88 -27.34
CA GLU A 131 -21.03 24.07 -27.59
C GLU A 131 -21.35 25.53 -27.92
N ARG A 132 -20.81 26.48 -27.14
CA ARG A 132 -20.97 27.92 -27.43
C ARG A 132 -20.33 28.36 -28.74
N VAL A 133 -19.16 27.80 -29.08
CA VAL A 133 -18.54 28.07 -30.38
C VAL A 133 -19.44 27.56 -31.50
N HIS A 134 -19.99 26.35 -31.36
CA HIS A 134 -20.91 25.77 -32.34
C HIS A 134 -22.17 26.63 -32.51
N GLU A 135 -22.83 27.01 -31.41
CA GLU A 135 -24.01 27.90 -31.41
C GLU A 135 -23.71 29.25 -32.06
N LEU A 136 -22.56 29.86 -31.76
CA LEU A 136 -22.15 31.13 -32.37
C LEU A 136 -21.88 30.99 -33.87
N THR A 137 -21.23 29.89 -34.30
CA THR A 137 -21.01 29.62 -35.73
C THR A 137 -22.34 29.46 -36.45
N GLU A 138 -23.30 28.69 -35.92
CA GLU A 138 -24.63 28.52 -36.52
C GLU A 138 -25.37 29.87 -36.66
N ARG A 139 -25.29 30.74 -35.64
CA ARG A 139 -25.88 32.09 -35.70
C ARG A 139 -25.20 32.99 -36.73
N VAL A 140 -23.89 32.89 -36.89
CA VAL A 140 -23.16 33.65 -37.91
C VAL A 140 -23.60 33.17 -39.30
N ASP A 141 -23.65 31.86 -39.54
CA ASP A 141 -24.10 31.29 -40.80
C ASP A 141 -25.55 31.72 -41.14
N GLU A 142 -26.45 31.71 -40.15
CA GLU A 142 -27.84 32.19 -40.31
C GLU A 142 -27.89 33.68 -40.67
N LEU A 143 -27.09 34.52 -40.01
CA LEU A 143 -27.02 35.95 -40.29
C LEU A 143 -26.41 36.24 -41.67
N GLU A 144 -25.39 35.48 -42.07
CA GLU A 144 -24.77 35.57 -43.40
C GLU A 144 -25.78 35.20 -44.48
N LEU A 145 -26.52 34.09 -44.32
CA LEU A 145 -27.58 33.70 -45.24
C LEU A 145 -28.66 34.77 -45.33
N ALA A 146 -29.17 35.26 -44.20
CA ALA A 146 -30.19 36.33 -44.17
C ALA A 146 -29.67 37.65 -44.74
N SER A 147 -28.36 37.91 -44.69
CA SER A 147 -27.74 39.08 -45.32
C SER A 147 -27.61 38.91 -46.84
N ALA A 148 -27.30 37.70 -47.31
CA ALA A 148 -27.24 37.35 -48.72
C ALA A 148 -28.64 37.41 -49.35
N GLU A 149 -29.66 36.85 -48.69
CA GLU A 149 -31.06 36.95 -49.12
C GLU A 149 -31.51 38.41 -49.24
N ARG A 150 -31.23 39.25 -48.25
CA ARG A 150 -31.51 40.70 -48.32
C ARG A 150 -30.76 41.39 -49.46
N ALA A 151 -29.51 41.00 -49.72
CA ALA A 151 -28.73 41.54 -50.83
C ALA A 151 -29.32 41.11 -52.19
N ASP A 152 -29.76 39.86 -52.32
CA ASP A 152 -30.44 39.33 -53.51
C ASP A 152 -31.80 40.00 -53.73
N GLU A 153 -32.61 40.20 -52.67
CA GLU A 153 -33.86 40.96 -52.73
C GLU A 153 -33.63 42.40 -53.21
N LEU A 154 -32.61 43.09 -52.67
CA LEU A 154 -32.20 44.42 -53.11
C LEU A 154 -31.71 44.41 -54.57
N ALA A 155 -30.98 43.38 -54.99
CA ALA A 155 -30.53 43.24 -56.37
C ALA A 155 -31.72 43.00 -57.33
N ILE A 156 -32.71 42.20 -56.94
CA ILE A 156 -33.95 41.98 -57.69
C ILE A 156 -34.78 43.26 -57.77
N TRP A 157 -34.93 44.00 -56.66
CA TRP A 157 -35.63 45.28 -56.65
C TRP A 157 -34.94 46.31 -57.56
N ASN A 158 -33.60 46.40 -57.50
CA ASN A 158 -32.82 47.27 -58.39
C ASN A 158 -32.86 46.81 -59.86
N ALA A 159 -32.87 45.50 -60.13
CA ALA A 159 -33.00 44.96 -61.48
C ALA A 159 -34.42 45.16 -62.05
N GLY A 160 -35.45 45.13 -61.19
CA GLY A 160 -36.82 45.51 -61.54
C GLY A 160 -37.00 47.02 -61.73
N ALA A 161 -36.10 47.84 -61.20
CA ALA A 161 -36.01 49.26 -61.51
C ALA A 161 -35.30 49.52 -62.86
N ASP A 162 -34.66 48.52 -63.45
CA ASP A 162 -33.99 48.62 -64.74
C ASP A 162 -34.85 48.00 -65.86
N THR A 163 -35.89 48.77 -66.25
CA THR A 163 -36.47 48.99 -67.61
C THR A 163 -38.02 48.98 -67.65
N PRO A 164 -38.68 49.83 -68.49
CA PRO A 164 -38.35 51.18 -68.96
C PRO A 164 -39.45 52.21 -68.60
N ASP A 165 -39.24 53.48 -68.96
CA ASP A 165 -40.24 54.56 -69.07
C ASP A 165 -40.48 55.49 -67.85
N VAL A 166 -39.42 56.21 -67.43
CA VAL A 166 -39.58 57.43 -66.61
C VAL A 166 -39.99 58.65 -67.47
N ASP A 167 -40.10 58.49 -68.79
CA ASP A 167 -40.66 59.54 -69.65
C ASP A 167 -42.20 59.59 -69.53
N GLY A 168 -42.88 58.44 -69.31
CA GLY A 168 -44.34 58.38 -69.17
C GLY A 168 -44.94 59.06 -67.92
N GLU A 169 -44.28 58.96 -66.75
CA GLU A 169 -44.79 59.60 -65.52
C GLU A 169 -44.57 61.11 -65.51
N LEU A 170 -43.46 61.58 -66.09
CA LEU A 170 -43.22 63.00 -66.32
C LEU A 170 -44.19 63.57 -67.37
N VAL A 171 -44.55 62.82 -68.42
CA VAL A 171 -45.59 63.23 -69.38
C VAL A 171 -46.97 63.33 -68.72
N ALA A 172 -47.34 62.42 -67.82
CA ALA A 172 -48.62 62.48 -67.11
C ALA A 172 -48.72 63.69 -66.16
N VAL A 173 -47.65 64.02 -65.44
CA VAL A 173 -47.60 65.21 -64.58
C VAL A 173 -47.60 66.50 -65.41
N VAL A 174 -46.90 66.51 -66.56
CA VAL A 174 -46.89 67.65 -67.48
C VAL A 174 -48.26 67.84 -68.16
N ASP A 175 -48.96 66.78 -68.54
CA ASP A 175 -50.32 66.86 -69.10
C ASP A 175 -51.35 67.35 -68.07
N LEU A 176 -51.18 67.00 -66.79
CA LEU A 176 -52.04 67.49 -65.71
C LEU A 176 -51.86 69.00 -65.48
N LEU A 177 -50.61 69.48 -65.48
CA LEU A 177 -50.29 70.91 -65.39
C LEU A 177 -50.75 71.69 -66.63
N ALA A 178 -50.62 71.11 -67.83
CA ALA A 178 -51.12 71.69 -69.07
C ALA A 178 -52.66 71.69 -69.15
N TRP A 179 -53.34 70.80 -68.45
CA TRP A 179 -54.80 70.82 -68.29
C TRP A 179 -55.23 71.91 -67.29
N GLU A 180 -54.55 72.06 -66.15
CA GLU A 180 -54.81 73.15 -65.19
C GLU A 180 -54.63 74.55 -65.81
N GLU A 181 -53.59 74.78 -66.62
CA GLU A 181 -53.42 76.04 -67.33
C GLU A 181 -54.55 76.31 -68.35
N ARG A 182 -55.04 75.29 -69.04
CA ARG A 182 -56.19 75.42 -69.97
C ARG A 182 -57.49 75.73 -69.23
N VAL A 183 -57.71 75.12 -68.08
CA VAL A 183 -58.88 75.40 -67.22
C VAL A 183 -58.79 76.84 -66.68
N ALA A 184 -57.61 77.29 -66.25
CA ALA A 184 -57.39 78.66 -65.79
C ALA A 184 -57.61 79.71 -66.90
N ALA A 185 -57.15 79.44 -68.13
CA ALA A 185 -57.37 80.31 -69.29
C ALA A 185 -58.85 80.38 -69.72
N ALA A 186 -59.59 79.26 -69.64
CA ALA A 186 -61.03 79.23 -69.93
C ALA A 186 -61.86 79.98 -68.87
N HIS A 187 -61.40 80.03 -67.62
CA HIS A 187 -62.06 80.79 -66.54
C HIS A 187 -61.84 82.32 -66.67
N GLN A 188 -60.76 82.78 -67.31
CA GLN A 188 -60.51 84.21 -67.56
C GLN A 188 -61.25 84.77 -68.79
N GLN A 189 -61.63 83.93 -69.77
CA GLN A 189 -62.39 84.38 -70.95
C GLN A 189 -63.91 84.54 -70.71
N HIS A 190 -64.44 84.09 -69.57
CA HIS A 190 -65.86 84.15 -69.24
C HIS A 190 -66.22 85.20 -68.16
N THR A 191 -65.48 86.32 -68.12
CA THR A 191 -65.87 87.51 -67.34
C THR A 191 -66.44 88.58 -68.28
N PRO A 192 -67.78 88.71 -68.41
CA PRO A 192 -68.38 89.71 -69.28
C PRO A 192 -68.24 91.13 -68.68
N GLU A 193 -67.66 92.04 -69.46
CA GLU A 193 -67.73 93.49 -69.23
C GLU A 193 -69.18 93.97 -69.28
N GLN A 194 -69.71 94.36 -68.13
CA GLN A 194 -70.88 95.24 -67.99
C GLN A 194 -70.43 96.70 -67.85
N LYS A 195 -70.59 97.49 -68.91
CA LYS A 195 -70.78 98.97 -69.00
C LYS A 195 -71.22 99.21 -70.46
N GLN A 196 -72.21 100.02 -70.84
CA GLN A 196 -72.89 101.17 -70.25
C GLN A 196 -74.11 101.49 -71.15
N ALA A 197 -75.06 102.26 -70.59
CA ALA A 197 -76.16 103.02 -71.22
C ALA A 197 -77.49 102.29 -71.48
#